data_AF-A0AA35D662-F1
#
_entry.id   AF-A0AA35D662-F1
#
_cell.length_a   1.000
_cell.length_b   1.000
_cell.length_c   1.000
_cell.angle_alpha   90.00
_cell.angle_beta   90.00
_cell.angle_gamma   90.00
#
_symmetry.space_group_name_H-M   'P 1'
#
loop_
_entity.id
_entity.type
_entity.pdbx_description
1 polymer ?
#
loop_
_entity_poly.entity_id
_entity_poly.type
_entity_poly.pdbx_seq_one_letter_code
_entity_poly.pdbx_strand_id
1 'polypeptide(L)'
;MQFAPHLRALTLVSACLAASTAFAAPNAVVSQEVWAGPEPVVVGQPLTRAEVQADWQLWQQAGLDAYVQGDRSFANDPSYEARLAQYQQSRKGTAYTALVQRLQAQAQ
;
A
#
# COMPACT_ATOMS: atom_id res chain seq x y z
N MET A 1 -23.12 -26.67 39.32
CA MET A 1 -22.58 -26.41 40.68
C MET A 1 -21.42 -25.43 40.49
N GLN A 2 -21.63 -24.12 40.26
CA GLN A 2 -22.23 -23.08 41.11
C GLN A 2 -21.37 -22.77 42.35
N PHE A 3 -20.53 -21.74 42.25
CA PHE A 3 -20.03 -20.92 43.37
C PHE A 3 -19.79 -19.48 42.90
N ALA A 4 -20.78 -18.63 43.15
CA ALA A 4 -20.60 -17.22 43.54
C ALA A 4 -21.18 -17.13 44.98
N PRO A 5 -21.02 -16.06 45.80
CA PRO A 5 -20.53 -14.70 45.48
C PRO A 5 -19.63 -14.08 46.59
N HIS A 6 -18.85 -13.04 46.28
CA HIS A 6 -18.57 -12.00 47.28
C HIS A 6 -18.57 -10.63 46.62
N LEU A 7 -19.65 -9.89 46.90
CA LEU A 7 -19.78 -8.46 46.76
C LEU A 7 -18.59 -7.77 47.44
N ARG A 8 -17.94 -6.85 46.72
CA ARG A 8 -17.62 -5.51 47.22
C ARG A 8 -17.27 -4.61 46.05
N ALA A 9 -18.22 -3.75 45.72
CA ALA A 9 -17.98 -2.54 44.98
C ALA A 9 -16.98 -1.67 45.76
N LEU A 10 -15.91 -1.25 45.11
CA LEU A 10 -15.26 0.01 45.42
C LEU A 10 -14.76 0.61 44.12
N THR A 11 -15.54 1.55 43.60
CA THR A 11 -15.13 2.46 42.54
C THR A 11 -13.94 3.29 42.99
N LEU A 12 -12.82 3.18 42.28
CA LEU A 12 -11.85 4.26 42.20
C LEU A 12 -11.69 4.61 40.72
N VAL A 13 -12.34 5.71 40.36
CA VAL A 13 -12.05 6.50 39.17
C VAL A 13 -10.59 6.95 39.31
N SER A 14 -9.70 6.35 38.52
CA SER A 14 -8.40 6.95 38.24
C SER A 14 -8.34 7.22 36.76
N ALA A 15 -8.73 8.45 36.42
CA ALA A 15 -8.37 9.10 35.18
C ALA A 15 -6.85 9.27 35.15
N CYS A 16 -6.12 8.27 34.67
CA CYS A 16 -4.74 8.46 34.26
C CYS A 16 -4.76 8.97 32.83
N LEU A 17 -4.75 10.31 32.72
CA LEU A 17 -4.36 11.03 31.53
C LEU A 17 -2.89 10.65 31.21
N ALA A 18 -2.70 9.53 30.52
CA ALA A 18 -1.39 9.18 29.99
C ALA A 18 -1.16 10.09 28.79
N ALA A 19 -0.47 11.20 29.04
CA ALA A 19 0.03 12.10 28.02
C ALA A 19 0.75 11.26 26.96
N SER A 20 0.17 11.22 25.77
CA SER A 20 0.82 10.69 24.57
C SER A 20 2.12 11.47 24.40
N THR A 21 3.25 10.89 24.81
CA THR A 21 4.54 11.38 24.38
C THR A 21 4.60 11.12 22.88
N ALA A 22 4.29 12.16 22.10
CA ALA A 22 4.54 12.18 20.68
C ALA A 22 6.04 11.90 20.51
N PHE A 23 6.36 10.67 20.08
CA PHE A 23 7.68 10.36 19.59
C PHE A 23 7.83 11.14 18.29
N ALA A 24 8.39 12.34 18.39
CA ALA A 24 8.85 13.09 17.23
C ALA A 24 10.00 12.28 16.63
N ALA A 25 9.68 11.44 15.64
CA ALA A 25 10.69 10.80 14.82
C ALA A 25 11.58 11.91 14.26
N PRO A 26 12.92 11.83 14.41
CA PRO A 26 13.79 12.81 13.78
C PRO A 26 13.48 12.80 12.29
N ASN A 27 13.27 14.00 11.73
CA ASN A 27 13.19 14.20 10.29
C ASN A 27 14.51 13.69 9.73
N ALA A 28 14.55 12.45 9.24
CA ALA A 28 15.73 11.93 8.59
C ALA A 28 16.00 12.87 7.41
N VAL A 29 17.11 13.61 7.49
CA VAL A 29 17.60 14.40 6.36
C VAL A 29 18.05 13.37 5.33
N VAL A 30 17.14 13.00 4.43
CA VAL A 30 17.49 12.24 3.25
C VAL A 30 18.48 13.11 2.49
N SER A 31 19.71 12.63 2.35
CA SER A 31 20.70 13.26 1.47
C SER A 31 20.08 13.39 0.09
N GLN A 32 19.74 14.62 -0.30
CA GLN A 32 19.29 14.90 -1.66
C GLN A 32 20.52 14.81 -2.55
N GLU A 33 20.66 13.69 -3.27
CA GLU A 33 21.65 13.61 -4.34
C GLU A 33 21.31 14.71 -5.35
N VAL A 34 22.24 15.66 -5.54
CA VAL A 34 22.10 16.73 -6.53
C VAL A 34 22.10 16.06 -7.90
N TRP A 35 20.90 15.94 -8.48
CA TRP A 35 20.72 15.41 -9.81
C TRP A 35 21.46 16.31 -10.81
N ALA A 36 22.49 15.77 -11.47
CA ALA A 36 23.23 16.47 -12.52
C ALA A 36 22.46 16.36 -13.84
N GLY A 37 21.37 17.12 -13.95
CA GLY A 37 20.51 17.14 -15.14
C GLY A 37 19.35 18.12 -14.98
N PRO A 38 18.56 18.36 -16.04
CA PRO A 38 17.33 19.13 -15.91
C PRO A 38 16.41 18.48 -14.87
N GLU A 39 15.77 19.31 -14.04
CA GLU A 39 14.79 18.86 -13.04
C GLU A 39 13.73 17.98 -13.72
N PRO A 40 13.44 16.78 -13.17
CA PRO A 40 12.41 15.92 -13.71
C PRO A 40 11.05 16.65 -13.65
N VAL A 41 10.49 16.93 -14.82
CA VAL A 41 9.13 17.47 -14.92
C VAL A 41 8.16 16.35 -14.56
N VAL A 42 7.45 16.50 -13.44
CA VAL A 42 6.35 15.60 -13.09
C VAL A 42 5.19 15.89 -14.04
N VAL A 43 4.99 15.00 -15.00
CA VAL A 43 3.87 15.08 -15.95
C VAL A 43 2.72 14.21 -15.45
N GLY A 44 1.59 14.85 -15.14
CA GLY A 44 0.34 14.17 -14.75
C GLY A 44 -0.03 14.35 -13.28
N GLN A 45 -1.18 13.79 -12.91
CA GLN A 45 -1.65 13.78 -11.52
C GLN A 45 -0.90 12.68 -10.74
N PRO A 46 -0.52 12.93 -9.48
CA PRO A 46 0.09 11.91 -8.64
C PRO A 46 -0.91 10.78 -8.39
N LEU A 47 -0.42 9.53 -8.41
CA LEU A 47 -1.23 8.36 -8.09
C LEU A 47 -1.52 8.31 -6.59
N THR A 48 -2.76 7.93 -6.26
CA THR A 48 -3.15 7.61 -4.90
C THR A 48 -2.57 6.24 -4.48
N ARG A 49 -2.45 6.01 -3.17
CA ARG A 49 -2.00 4.71 -2.63
C ARG A 49 -2.89 3.55 -3.10
N ALA A 50 -4.20 3.78 -3.22
CA ALA A 50 -5.14 2.77 -3.69
C ALA A 50 -4.94 2.42 -5.17
N GLU A 51 -4.59 3.40 -6.02
CA GLU A 51 -4.26 3.16 -7.43
C GLU A 51 -2.98 2.35 -7.58
N VAL A 52 -1.94 2.68 -6.82
CA VAL A 52 -0.69 1.89 -6.80
C VAL A 52 -0.96 0.44 -6.36
N GLN A 53 -1.77 0.26 -5.31
CA GLN A 53 -2.12 -1.07 -4.81
C GLN A 53 -2.98 -1.86 -5.83
N ALA A 54 -3.88 -1.19 -6.55
CA ALA A 54 -4.69 -1.80 -7.61
C ALA A 54 -3.81 -2.24 -8.79
N ASP A 55 -2.91 -1.36 -9.27
CA ASP A 55 -1.96 -1.67 -10.32
C ASP A 55 -1.08 -2.86 -9.94
N TRP A 56 -0.60 -2.91 -8.68
CA TRP A 56 0.17 -4.04 -8.17
C TRP A 56 -0.60 -5.36 -8.18
N GLN A 57 -1.87 -5.38 -7.76
CA GLN A 57 -2.68 -6.60 -7.82
C GLN A 57 -2.90 -7.08 -9.25
N LEU A 58 -3.15 -6.17 -10.19
CA LEU A 58 -3.29 -6.53 -11.61
C LEU A 58 -1.97 -7.06 -12.21
N TRP A 59 -0.85 -6.47 -11.81
CA TRP A 59 0.49 -6.91 -12.21
C TRP A 59 0.77 -8.35 -11.76
N GLN A 60 0.48 -8.66 -10.49
CA GLN A 60 0.59 -10.02 -9.95
C GLN A 60 -0.36 -11.00 -10.63
N GLN A 61 -1.61 -10.60 -10.89
CA GLN A 61 -2.59 -11.45 -11.60
C GLN A 61 -2.15 -11.80 -13.03
N ALA A 62 -1.43 -10.90 -13.71
CA ALA A 62 -0.83 -11.18 -15.02
C ALA A 62 0.45 -12.04 -14.92
N GLY A 63 0.95 -12.31 -13.70
CA GLY A 63 2.19 -13.02 -13.43
C GLY A 63 3.43 -12.23 -13.84
N LEU A 64 3.35 -10.89 -13.84
CA LEU A 64 4.47 -10.02 -14.18
C LEU A 64 5.41 -9.77 -12.99
N ASP A 65 5.01 -10.15 -11.77
CA ASP A 65 5.83 -10.13 -10.56
C ASP A 65 7.07 -11.03 -10.68
N ALA A 66 7.00 -12.10 -11.46
CA ALA A 66 8.13 -12.97 -11.76
C ALA A 66 9.32 -12.27 -12.44
N TYR A 67 9.11 -11.15 -13.15
CA TYR A 67 10.19 -10.40 -13.78
C TYR A 67 10.84 -9.38 -12.85
N VAL A 68 10.16 -8.97 -11.78
CA VAL A 68 10.68 -8.03 -10.78
C VAL A 68 11.59 -8.75 -9.78
N GLN A 69 11.29 -10.01 -9.47
CA GLN A 69 12.06 -10.81 -8.50
C GLN A 69 13.32 -11.45 -9.10
N GLY A 70 13.59 -11.26 -10.40
CA GLY A 70 14.76 -11.84 -11.08
C GLY A 70 14.60 -13.30 -11.48
N ASP A 71 13.45 -13.92 -11.19
CA ASP A 71 13.15 -15.30 -11.59
C ASP A 71 13.05 -15.48 -13.11
N ARG A 72 12.77 -14.39 -13.84
CA ARG A 72 12.67 -14.35 -15.30
C ARG A 72 13.23 -13.07 -15.90
N SER A 73 13.75 -13.18 -17.12
CA SER A 73 14.12 -12.04 -17.95
C SER A 73 13.08 -11.82 -19.03
N PHE A 74 12.60 -10.57 -19.18
CA PHE A 74 11.67 -10.18 -20.25
C PHE A 74 12.28 -10.38 -21.65
N ALA A 75 13.60 -10.30 -21.78
CA ALA A 75 14.29 -10.42 -23.07
C ALA A 75 14.24 -11.83 -23.67
N ASN A 76 14.08 -12.86 -22.83
CA ASN A 76 14.15 -14.27 -23.22
C ASN A 76 12.83 -15.02 -23.00
N ASP A 77 11.74 -14.33 -22.64
CA ASP A 77 10.45 -14.94 -22.34
C ASP A 77 9.38 -14.49 -23.36
N PRO A 78 8.98 -15.35 -24.31
CA PRO A 78 7.97 -15.01 -25.31
C PRO A 78 6.57 -14.78 -24.70
N SER A 79 6.34 -15.17 -23.44
CA SER A 79 5.07 -14.93 -22.75
C SER A 79 4.94 -13.52 -22.17
N TYR A 80 6.04 -12.76 -22.09
CA TYR A 80 6.06 -11.43 -21.49
C TYR A 80 5.05 -10.48 -22.15
N GLU A 81 5.07 -10.38 -23.49
CA GLU A 81 4.17 -9.49 -24.24
C GLU A 81 2.69 -9.85 -24.03
N ALA A 82 2.36 -11.14 -23.98
CA ALA A 82 0.99 -11.60 -23.74
C ALA A 82 0.51 -11.22 -22.32
N ARG A 83 1.37 -11.38 -21.31
CA ARG A 83 1.07 -10.98 -19.92
C ARG A 83 0.93 -9.47 -19.78
N LEU A 84 1.80 -8.72 -20.45
CA LEU A 84 1.74 -7.27 -20.48
C LEU A 84 0.44 -6.79 -21.13
N ALA A 85 0.03 -7.39 -22.25
CA ALA A 85 -1.24 -7.09 -22.89
C ALA A 85 -2.44 -7.38 -21.97
N GLN A 86 -2.40 -8.50 -21.23
CA GLN A 86 -3.43 -8.83 -20.24
C GLN A 86 -3.51 -7.78 -19.13
N TYR A 87 -2.38 -7.36 -18.56
CA TYR A 87 -2.32 -6.29 -17.56
C TYR A 87 -2.92 -4.99 -18.10
N GLN A 88 -2.51 -4.57 -19.31
CA GLN A 88 -3.01 -3.34 -19.93
C GLN A 88 -4.51 -3.39 -20.19
N GLN A 89 -5.05 -4.53 -20.59
CA GLN A 89 -6.48 -4.72 -20.80
C GLN A 89 -7.25 -4.61 -19.48
N SER A 90 -6.79 -5.29 -18.42
CA SER A 90 -7.40 -5.22 -17.09
C SER A 90 -7.39 -3.80 -16.52
N ARG A 91 -6.28 -3.07 -16.69
CA ARG A 91 -6.12 -1.70 -16.18
C ARG A 91 -7.06 -0.69 -16.85
N LYS A 92 -7.40 -0.90 -18.12
CA LYS A 92 -8.35 -0.06 -18.87
C LYS A 92 -9.82 -0.39 -18.55
N GLY A 93 -10.08 -1.48 -17.84
CA GLY A 93 -11.44 -1.96 -17.56
C GLY A 93 -12.08 -1.31 -16.35
N THR A 94 -13.41 -1.45 -16.24
CA THR A 94 -14.18 -1.06 -15.04
C THR A 94 -13.81 -1.86 -13.80
N ALA A 95 -13.19 -3.03 -13.96
CA ALA A 95 -12.64 -3.81 -12.86
C ALA A 95 -11.54 -3.04 -12.10
N TYR A 96 -10.72 -2.26 -12.80
CA TYR A 96 -9.70 -1.43 -12.17
C TYR A 96 -10.32 -0.34 -11.30
N THR A 97 -11.31 0.40 -11.83
CA THR A 97 -11.96 1.49 -11.06
C THR A 97 -12.70 0.96 -9.84
N ALA A 98 -13.38 -0.18 -9.95
CA ALA A 98 -14.02 -0.85 -8.82
C ALA A 98 -12.98 -1.32 -7.77
N LEU A 99 -11.83 -1.83 -8.21
CA LEU A 99 -10.75 -2.24 -7.33
C LEU A 99 -10.16 -1.04 -6.57
N VAL A 100 -9.90 0.07 -7.27
CA VAL A 100 -9.42 1.31 -6.66
C VAL A 100 -10.41 1.80 -5.61
N GLN A 101 -11.70 1.88 -5.92
CA GLN A 101 -12.73 2.31 -4.96
C GLN A 101 -12.76 1.43 -3.72
N ARG A 102 -12.68 0.11 -3.90
CA ARG A 102 -12.62 -0.85 -2.79
C ARG A 102 -11.39 -0.62 -1.90
N LEU A 103 -10.22 -0.42 -2.51
CA LEU A 103 -8.97 -0.19 -1.78
C LEU A 103 -8.95 1.18 -1.11
N GLN A 104 -9.56 2.20 -1.71
CA GLN A 104 -9.75 3.51 -1.09
C GLN A 104 -10.62 3.42 0.16
N ALA A 105 -11.72 2.66 0.09
CA ALA A 105 -12.61 2.46 1.24
C ALA A 105 -11.95 1.68 2.40
N GLN A 106 -10.93 0.85 2.11
CA GLN A 106 -10.17 0.11 3.12
C GLN A 106 -9.05 0.91 3.77
N ALA A 107 -8.63 2.01 3.13
CA ALA A 107 -7.55 2.87 3.62
C ALA A 107 -8.04 4.02 4.53
N GLN A 108 -9.36 4.12 4.73
CA GLN A 108 -10.02 5.04 5.65
C GLN A 108 -10.21 4.39 7.02
#